data_AF-A0A2J6IEJ5-F1
#
_entry.id   AF-A0A2J6IEJ5-F1
#
_cell.length_a   1.000
_cell.length_b   1.000
_cell.length_c   1.000
_cell.angle_alpha   90.00
_cell.angle_beta   90.00
_cell.angle_gamma   90.00
#
_symmetry.space_group_name_H-M   'P 1'
#
loop_
_entity.id
_entity.type
_entity.pdbx_description
1 polymer ?
#
loop_
_entity_poly.entity_id
_entity_poly.type
_entity_poly.pdbx_seq_one_letter_code
_entity_poly.pdbx_strand_id
1 'polypeptide(L)'
;MKKITIFFTTILIFALLGSCSSSKLTTETIVYKDNKAGHNLSIELIKGEAFNNPTYVMWMEDMDGNFLKTIFITKSYATGIYGHKMTSDSTWSNEEGESIQAAALPYWTHKKGLIDGKHLIPTPKHPYVDAYAGATPKSDFIFQTDDSSMEKPYRILLEVNQPWDFNKYWTNSKYIDNLQYKRSAQPSVIYSVTVNTDESEYFLNPIGHGDPIGENGKLYTNLSNLTTSKEIFKSIKLNYSK
;
A
#
# COMPACT_ATOMS: atom_id res chain seq x y z
N MET A 1 41.80 -26.69 -76.03
CA MET A 1 42.41 -26.05 -74.83
C MET A 1 41.44 -26.21 -73.66
N LYS A 2 42.00 -26.36 -72.45
CA LYS A 2 41.47 -27.12 -71.29
C LYS A 2 40.08 -26.68 -70.79
N LYS A 3 39.23 -27.67 -70.50
CA LYS A 3 38.03 -27.56 -69.65
C LYS A 3 38.48 -27.34 -68.20
N ILE A 4 37.96 -26.30 -67.55
CA ILE A 4 38.12 -26.09 -66.11
C ILE A 4 36.70 -26.01 -65.53
N THR A 5 36.29 -27.10 -64.90
CA THR A 5 35.06 -27.18 -64.11
C THR A 5 35.38 -26.63 -62.72
N ILE A 6 34.76 -25.52 -62.33
CA ILE A 6 34.86 -24.98 -60.97
C ILE A 6 33.56 -25.31 -60.25
N PHE A 7 33.66 -26.25 -59.31
CA PHE A 7 32.62 -26.57 -58.33
C PHE A 7 32.93 -25.70 -57.10
N PHE A 8 32.04 -24.77 -56.75
CA PHE A 8 32.12 -24.05 -55.47
C PHE A 8 30.84 -24.28 -54.68
N THR A 9 30.97 -25.19 -53.73
CA THR A 9 30.01 -25.60 -52.71
C THR A 9 29.63 -24.38 -51.86
N THR A 10 28.36 -23.96 -51.91
CA THR A 10 27.86 -22.91 -51.02
C THR A 10 27.42 -23.56 -49.71
N ILE A 11 28.13 -23.21 -48.64
CA ILE A 11 27.94 -23.68 -47.26
C ILE A 11 26.63 -23.13 -46.71
N LEU A 12 25.73 -24.04 -46.31
CA LEU A 12 24.47 -23.71 -45.63
C LEU A 12 24.76 -23.39 -44.16
N ILE A 13 24.67 -22.12 -43.78
CA ILE A 13 24.82 -21.66 -42.40
C ILE A 13 23.51 -21.96 -41.66
N PHE A 14 23.49 -23.04 -40.87
CA PHE A 14 22.48 -23.28 -39.85
C PHE A 14 22.75 -22.35 -38.66
N ALA A 15 22.06 -21.22 -38.60
CA ALA A 15 22.02 -20.39 -37.40
C ALA A 15 21.11 -21.07 -36.37
N LEU A 16 21.73 -21.63 -35.33
CA LEU A 16 21.08 -22.11 -34.11
C LEU A 16 20.29 -20.97 -33.47
N LEU A 17 18.96 -21.02 -33.59
CA LEU A 17 18.07 -20.24 -32.74
C LEU A 17 18.16 -20.83 -31.32
N GLY A 18 19.08 -20.27 -30.52
CA GLY A 18 19.12 -20.50 -29.09
C GLY A 18 17.82 -20.00 -28.47
N SER A 19 16.96 -20.92 -28.07
CA SER A 19 15.76 -20.65 -27.29
C SER A 19 16.19 -20.06 -25.94
N CYS A 20 16.13 -18.74 -25.83
CA CYS A 20 16.32 -18.04 -24.56
C CYS A 20 15.07 -18.31 -23.72
N SER A 21 15.07 -19.41 -22.97
CA SER A 21 14.09 -19.64 -21.92
C SER A 21 14.29 -18.58 -20.86
N SER A 22 13.43 -17.57 -20.82
CA SER A 22 13.36 -16.63 -19.71
C SER A 22 12.98 -17.43 -18.46
N SER A 23 13.96 -17.75 -17.62
CA SER A 23 13.66 -18.20 -16.26
C SER A 23 12.86 -17.09 -15.60
N LYS A 24 11.59 -17.37 -15.27
CA LYS A 24 10.83 -16.53 -14.36
C LYS A 24 11.64 -16.49 -13.07
N LEU A 25 12.21 -15.34 -12.75
CA LEU A 25 12.76 -15.05 -11.43
C LEU A 25 11.62 -15.26 -10.44
N THR A 26 11.64 -16.37 -9.72
CA THR A 26 10.86 -16.56 -8.50
C THR A 26 11.33 -15.49 -7.52
N THR A 27 10.60 -14.38 -7.49
CA THR A 27 10.79 -13.35 -6.47
C THR A 27 10.39 -14.01 -5.15
N GLU A 28 11.29 -14.11 -4.19
CA GLU A 28 10.94 -14.61 -2.85
C GLU A 28 9.85 -13.72 -2.28
N THR A 29 8.69 -14.31 -1.96
CA THR A 29 7.60 -13.58 -1.32
C THR A 29 8.04 -13.17 0.08
N ILE A 30 8.07 -11.87 0.35
CA ILE A 30 8.44 -11.35 1.65
C ILE A 30 7.32 -11.66 2.65
N VAL A 31 7.63 -12.34 3.75
CA VAL A 31 6.65 -12.65 4.81
C VAL A 31 7.00 -11.85 6.06
N TYR A 32 6.07 -11.00 6.49
CA TYR A 32 6.10 -10.32 7.77
C TYR A 32 5.16 -11.02 8.74
N LYS A 33 5.49 -10.97 10.02
CA LYS A 33 4.69 -11.56 11.10
C LYS A 33 4.57 -10.55 12.23
N ASP A 34 3.38 -10.42 12.81
CA ASP A 34 3.28 -9.71 14.08
C ASP A 34 4.04 -10.48 15.19
N ASN A 35 4.35 -9.80 16.30
CA ASN A 35 5.10 -10.40 17.40
C ASN A 35 4.23 -11.29 18.31
N LYS A 36 2.97 -11.58 17.93
CA LYS A 36 2.04 -12.35 18.75
C LYS A 36 2.10 -13.84 18.39
N ALA A 37 1.69 -14.68 19.34
CA ALA A 37 1.53 -16.10 19.09
C ALA A 37 0.25 -16.33 18.27
N GLY A 38 0.32 -17.22 17.27
CA GLY A 38 -0.79 -17.46 16.34
C GLY A 38 -0.63 -16.65 15.06
N HIS A 39 -0.72 -17.34 13.92
CA HIS A 39 -0.67 -16.75 12.58
C HIS A 39 -1.74 -17.41 11.71
N ASN A 40 -2.95 -17.46 12.24
CA ASN A 40 -4.09 -18.10 11.61
C ASN A 40 -4.65 -17.28 10.44
N LEU A 41 -4.28 -15.99 10.33
CA LEU A 41 -4.66 -15.09 9.26
C LEU A 41 -3.44 -14.60 8.48
N SER A 42 -3.49 -14.73 7.17
CA SER A 42 -2.51 -14.17 6.24
C SER A 42 -3.15 -13.12 5.34
N ILE A 43 -2.45 -12.02 5.11
CA ILE A 43 -2.88 -10.92 4.25
C ILE A 43 -1.84 -10.79 3.14
N GLU A 44 -2.18 -11.19 1.93
CA GLU A 44 -1.35 -11.08 0.74
C GLU A 44 -1.65 -9.77 0.01
N LEU A 45 -0.64 -8.92 -0.16
CA LEU A 45 -0.74 -7.68 -0.91
C LEU A 45 0.09 -7.81 -2.18
N ILE A 46 -0.59 -7.76 -3.32
CA ILE A 46 0.02 -7.77 -4.64
C ILE A 46 0.12 -6.33 -5.13
N LYS A 47 1.33 -5.88 -5.47
CA LYS A 47 1.57 -4.53 -5.95
C LYS A 47 0.84 -4.30 -7.28
N GLY A 48 0.27 -3.12 -7.45
CA GLY A 48 -0.28 -2.67 -8.72
C GLY A 48 0.70 -1.83 -9.51
N GLU A 49 0.26 -1.39 -10.69
CA GLU A 49 1.11 -0.65 -11.65
C GLU A 49 1.49 0.75 -11.13
N ALA A 50 0.67 1.34 -10.26
CA ALA A 50 0.91 2.65 -9.68
C ALA A 50 1.71 2.60 -8.38
N PHE A 51 2.16 1.42 -7.91
CA PHE A 51 2.85 1.29 -6.62
C PHE A 51 4.16 2.09 -6.59
N ASN A 52 4.15 3.24 -5.91
CA ASN A 52 5.33 4.10 -5.77
C ASN A 52 5.51 4.57 -4.32
N ASN A 53 6.21 3.77 -3.53
CA ASN A 53 6.50 4.05 -2.11
C ASN A 53 5.28 4.52 -1.30
N PRO A 54 4.13 3.80 -1.37
CA PRO A 54 2.93 4.22 -0.66
C PRO A 54 3.10 4.11 0.85
N THR A 55 2.25 4.84 1.56
CA THR A 55 1.99 4.67 2.99
C THR A 55 0.61 4.05 3.17
N TYR A 56 0.49 3.13 4.11
CA TYR A 56 -0.78 2.47 4.36
C TYR A 56 -0.85 1.87 5.76
N VAL A 57 -2.07 1.55 6.14
CA VAL A 57 -2.43 0.98 7.42
C VAL A 57 -3.52 -0.07 7.23
N MET A 58 -3.47 -1.14 8.01
CA MET A 58 -4.50 -2.17 8.08
C MET A 58 -5.02 -2.25 9.51
N TRP A 59 -6.33 -2.37 9.69
CA TRP A 59 -6.95 -2.46 11.00
C TRP A 59 -8.23 -3.28 10.99
N MET A 60 -8.72 -3.61 12.17
CA MET A 60 -9.98 -4.32 12.38
C MET A 60 -11.03 -3.38 12.97
N GLU A 61 -12.27 -3.55 12.53
CA GLU A 61 -13.46 -2.90 13.09
C GLU A 61 -14.53 -3.96 13.39
N ASP A 62 -15.41 -3.66 14.35
CA ASP A 62 -16.64 -4.42 14.48
C ASP A 62 -17.67 -4.06 13.39
N MET A 63 -18.86 -4.67 13.47
CA MET A 63 -19.93 -4.41 12.50
C MET A 63 -20.59 -3.04 12.67
N ASP A 64 -20.50 -2.43 13.85
CA ASP A 64 -21.01 -1.08 14.11
C ASP A 64 -20.02 0.00 13.62
N GLY A 65 -18.78 -0.39 13.30
CA GLY A 65 -17.74 0.49 12.77
C GLY A 65 -16.86 1.09 13.85
N ASN A 66 -16.88 0.51 15.05
CA ASN A 66 -15.96 0.84 16.12
C ASN A 66 -14.59 0.26 15.81
N PHE A 67 -13.57 1.07 16.07
CA PHE A 67 -12.17 0.66 15.94
C PHE A 67 -11.83 -0.42 16.98
N LEU A 68 -11.22 -1.53 16.54
CA LEU A 68 -10.78 -2.60 17.43
C LEU A 68 -9.26 -2.58 17.65
N LYS A 69 -8.48 -2.72 16.58
CA LYS A 69 -7.01 -2.71 16.64
C LYS A 69 -6.39 -2.40 15.29
N THR A 70 -5.23 -1.75 15.30
CA THR A 70 -4.37 -1.66 14.12
C THR A 70 -3.53 -2.94 14.01
N ILE A 71 -3.49 -3.53 12.82
CA ILE A 71 -2.77 -4.76 12.51
C ILE A 71 -1.34 -4.42 12.05
N PHE A 72 -1.26 -3.56 11.04
CA PHE A 72 -0.03 -3.16 10.37
C PHE A 72 -0.09 -1.67 10.05
N ILE A 73 1.04 -0.99 10.16
CA ILE A 73 1.22 0.37 9.69
C ILE A 73 2.61 0.54 9.09
N THR A 74 2.71 1.28 7.98
CA THR A 74 4.04 1.63 7.43
C THR A 74 4.83 2.44 8.46
N LYS A 75 6.08 2.05 8.70
CA LYS A 75 6.96 2.63 9.72
C LYS A 75 7.05 4.15 9.62
N SER A 76 7.12 4.68 8.40
CA SER A 76 7.23 6.13 8.18
C SER A 76 6.05 6.90 8.76
N TYR A 77 4.83 6.42 8.56
CA TYR A 77 3.64 7.03 9.14
C TYR A 77 3.58 6.83 10.65
N ALA A 78 3.92 5.63 11.13
CA ALA A 78 3.88 5.31 12.56
C ALA A 78 4.85 6.14 13.39
N THR A 79 6.04 6.45 12.86
CA THR A 79 7.06 7.23 13.56
C THR A 79 7.04 8.72 13.21
N GLY A 80 6.33 9.12 12.16
CA GLY A 80 6.44 10.48 11.59
C GLY A 80 7.80 10.78 10.97
N ILE A 81 8.61 9.75 10.69
CA ILE A 81 9.94 9.88 10.07
C ILE A 81 9.88 9.32 8.65
N TYR A 82 10.13 10.17 7.66
CA TYR A 82 10.06 9.82 6.25
C TYR A 82 11.46 9.83 5.64
N GLY A 83 11.71 8.95 4.66
CA GLY A 83 13.00 8.84 3.98
C GLY A 83 13.44 10.12 3.25
N HIS A 84 12.49 11.03 3.06
CA HIS A 84 12.74 12.40 2.63
C HIS A 84 12.16 13.34 3.68
N LYS A 85 13.02 14.06 4.40
CA LYS A 85 12.66 15.12 5.34
C LYS A 85 12.14 16.30 4.54
N MET A 86 11.14 16.95 5.10
CA MET A 86 10.64 18.20 4.55
C MET A 86 11.55 19.36 4.95
N THR A 87 12.08 20.09 3.96
CA THR A 87 12.93 21.27 4.20
C THR A 87 12.19 22.59 4.00
N SER A 88 11.12 22.58 3.20
CA SER A 88 10.15 23.68 3.06
C SER A 88 8.82 23.16 2.52
N ASP A 89 7.83 24.04 2.32
CA ASP A 89 6.46 23.72 1.86
C ASP A 89 6.38 22.89 0.59
N SER A 90 7.38 22.96 -0.29
CA SER A 90 7.42 22.21 -1.56
C SER A 90 8.76 21.51 -1.82
N THR A 91 9.67 21.45 -0.83
CA THR A 91 11.00 20.86 -1.03
C THR A 91 11.29 19.75 -0.02
N TRP A 92 11.87 18.69 -0.55
CA TRP A 92 12.32 17.52 0.18
C TRP A 92 13.84 17.46 0.14
N SER A 93 14.48 17.09 1.25
CA SER A 93 15.86 16.65 1.22
C SER A 93 15.94 15.15 0.91
N ASN A 94 17.12 14.71 0.47
CA ASN A 94 17.46 13.28 0.40
C ASN A 94 17.80 12.69 1.79
N GLU A 95 17.76 13.52 2.83
CA GLU A 95 17.94 13.09 4.22
C GLU A 95 16.61 12.63 4.82
N GLU A 96 16.65 11.59 5.63
CA GLU A 96 15.51 11.14 6.43
C GLU A 96 15.16 12.17 7.52
N GLY A 97 13.88 12.32 7.84
CA GLY A 97 13.47 13.19 8.95
C GLY A 97 11.98 13.39 9.11
N GLU A 98 11.64 14.27 10.04
CA GLU A 98 10.25 14.54 10.43
C GLU A 98 9.41 15.09 9.28
N SER A 99 8.21 14.53 9.12
CA SER A 99 7.16 15.08 8.25
C SER A 99 5.78 14.74 8.81
N ILE A 100 4.84 15.67 8.72
CA ILE A 100 3.46 15.50 9.19
C ILE A 100 2.54 15.45 7.97
N GLN A 101 1.90 14.29 7.75
CA GLN A 101 1.10 14.01 6.56
C GLN A 101 -0.36 13.73 6.95
N ALA A 102 -1.13 14.79 7.19
CA ALA A 102 -2.54 14.69 7.61
C ALA A 102 -3.42 14.05 6.52
N ALA A 103 -3.18 14.42 5.26
CA ALA A 103 -3.92 13.89 4.11
C ALA A 103 -3.51 12.46 3.71
N ALA A 104 -2.48 11.88 4.34
CA ALA A 104 -2.00 10.55 3.93
C ALA A 104 -2.94 9.43 4.34
N LEU A 105 -3.34 9.33 5.62
CA LEU A 105 -4.24 8.28 6.11
C LEU A 105 -5.35 8.85 7.02
N PRO A 106 -6.15 9.82 6.54
CA PRO A 106 -7.09 10.55 7.38
C PRO A 106 -8.24 9.68 7.91
N TYR A 107 -8.73 8.70 7.15
CA TYR A 107 -9.85 7.89 7.61
C TYR A 107 -9.47 7.09 8.85
N TRP A 108 -8.37 6.35 8.79
CA TRP A 108 -7.82 5.62 9.94
C TRP A 108 -7.39 6.54 11.07
N THR A 109 -6.74 7.66 10.76
CA THR A 109 -6.21 8.59 11.77
C THR A 109 -7.31 9.11 12.69
N HIS A 110 -8.45 9.51 12.10
CA HIS A 110 -9.62 9.93 12.86
C HIS A 110 -10.36 8.77 13.51
N LYS A 111 -10.40 7.58 12.87
CA LYS A 111 -11.04 6.37 13.41
C LYS A 111 -10.34 5.84 14.66
N LYS A 112 -9.00 5.78 14.65
CA LYS A 112 -8.15 5.43 15.81
C LYS A 112 -8.34 6.41 16.98
N GLY A 113 -8.53 7.69 16.66
CA GLY A 113 -8.58 8.76 17.66
C GLY A 113 -7.20 9.22 18.13
N LEU A 114 -7.16 9.94 19.26
CA LEU A 114 -5.94 10.57 19.78
C LEU A 114 -4.96 9.53 20.33
N ILE A 115 -3.73 9.58 19.85
CA ILE A 115 -2.53 9.03 20.51
C ILE A 115 -2.33 9.83 21.78
N ASP A 116 -1.93 9.16 22.87
CA ASP A 116 -1.61 9.74 24.18
C ASP A 116 -2.65 10.73 24.77
N GLY A 117 -3.89 10.67 24.26
CA GLY A 117 -4.97 11.59 24.62
C GLY A 117 -4.83 13.01 24.05
N LYS A 118 -3.83 13.30 23.20
CA LYS A 118 -3.60 14.66 22.67
C LYS A 118 -3.29 14.70 21.17
N HIS A 119 -2.55 13.73 20.64
CA HIS A 119 -2.02 13.82 19.27
C HIS A 119 -2.79 12.94 18.31
N LEU A 120 -3.39 13.53 17.28
CA LEU A 120 -4.14 12.74 16.30
C LEU A 120 -3.21 11.97 15.34
N ILE A 121 -2.22 12.69 14.79
CA ILE A 121 -1.24 12.20 13.81
C ILE A 121 0.05 11.81 14.53
N PRO A 122 0.67 10.66 14.22
CA PRO A 122 1.95 10.28 14.81
C PRO A 122 3.07 11.26 14.47
N THR A 123 3.99 11.45 15.42
CA THR A 123 5.21 12.26 15.24
C THR A 123 6.40 11.53 15.86
N PRO A 124 7.65 11.96 15.61
CA PRO A 124 8.81 11.32 16.24
C PRO A 124 8.79 11.36 17.77
N LYS A 125 8.15 12.39 18.35
CA LYS A 125 7.96 12.53 19.81
C LYS A 125 6.75 11.74 20.33
N HIS A 126 5.76 11.53 19.47
CA HIS A 126 4.50 10.86 19.79
C HIS A 126 4.20 9.79 18.73
N PRO A 127 5.04 8.73 18.64
CA PRO A 127 4.87 7.70 17.62
C PRO A 127 3.67 6.81 17.96
N TYR A 128 3.08 6.21 16.94
CA TYR A 128 2.08 5.17 17.12
C TYR A 128 2.78 3.82 17.32
N VAL A 129 2.62 3.24 18.52
CA VAL A 129 3.31 2.02 18.94
C VAL A 129 2.40 0.81 19.13
N ASP A 130 1.09 0.98 18.92
CA ASP A 130 0.07 -0.07 19.11
C ASP A 130 -0.28 -0.76 17.77
N ALA A 131 0.76 -1.20 17.07
CA ALA A 131 0.70 -2.04 15.87
C ALA A 131 2.08 -2.58 15.49
N TYR A 132 2.10 -3.55 14.57
CA TYR A 132 3.33 -3.83 13.84
C TYR A 132 3.68 -2.66 12.91
N ALA A 133 4.86 -2.08 13.09
CA ALA A 133 5.39 -0.99 12.28
C ALA A 133 6.57 -1.49 11.42
N GLY A 134 6.32 -1.72 10.13
CA GLY A 134 7.29 -2.30 9.19
C GLY A 134 7.73 -1.33 8.10
N ALA A 135 8.91 -1.56 7.51
CA ALA A 135 9.27 -0.87 6.27
C ALA A 135 8.22 -1.14 5.18
N THR A 136 7.90 -0.15 4.35
CA THR A 136 7.07 -0.36 3.17
C THR A 136 7.76 -1.37 2.25
N PRO A 137 7.20 -2.57 2.05
CA PRO A 137 7.77 -3.58 1.17
C PRO A 137 7.77 -3.05 -0.26
N LYS A 138 8.87 -3.27 -1.00
CA LYS A 138 9.01 -2.81 -2.39
C LYS A 138 8.46 -3.81 -3.42
N SER A 139 7.94 -4.92 -2.94
CA SER A 139 7.41 -6.04 -3.72
C SER A 139 6.13 -6.57 -3.09
N ASP A 140 5.52 -7.55 -3.75
CA ASP A 140 4.47 -8.37 -3.16
C ASP A 140 4.95 -8.91 -1.81
N PHE A 141 4.03 -8.95 -0.85
CA PHE A 141 4.34 -9.43 0.48
C PHE A 141 3.11 -10.04 1.16
N ILE A 142 3.38 -10.86 2.16
CA ILE A 142 2.38 -11.48 3.03
C ILE A 142 2.60 -10.95 4.44
N PHE A 143 1.53 -10.48 5.08
CA PHE A 143 1.50 -10.17 6.49
C PHE A 143 0.73 -11.25 7.25
N GLN A 144 1.35 -11.87 8.25
CA GLN A 144 0.72 -12.88 9.10
C GLN A 144 0.37 -12.30 10.47
N THR A 145 -0.85 -12.56 10.91
CA THR A 145 -1.41 -12.06 12.18
C THR A 145 -2.39 -13.07 12.78
N ASP A 146 -2.89 -12.74 13.96
CA ASP A 146 -3.92 -13.50 14.66
C ASP A 146 -5.24 -12.71 14.78
N ASP A 147 -6.34 -13.35 14.38
CA ASP A 147 -7.71 -12.88 14.62
C ASP A 147 -8.47 -13.73 15.65
N SER A 148 -7.83 -14.71 16.30
CA SER A 148 -8.50 -15.69 17.18
C SER A 148 -9.25 -15.06 18.36
N SER A 149 -8.90 -13.83 18.73
CA SER A 149 -9.55 -13.05 19.78
C SER A 149 -10.75 -12.21 19.31
N MET A 150 -11.05 -12.19 18.01
CA MET A 150 -12.11 -11.36 17.45
C MET A 150 -13.45 -12.10 17.47
N GLU A 151 -14.50 -11.40 17.94
CA GLU A 151 -15.87 -11.84 17.74
C GLU A 151 -16.26 -11.66 16.27
N LYS A 152 -16.84 -12.69 15.67
CA LYS A 152 -17.25 -12.70 14.26
C LYS A 152 -18.77 -12.45 14.16
N PRO A 153 -19.24 -11.75 13.11
CA PRO A 153 -18.45 -11.16 12.04
C PRO A 153 -17.76 -9.85 12.45
N TYR A 154 -16.65 -9.54 11.78
CA TYR A 154 -15.93 -8.28 11.92
C TYR A 154 -15.41 -7.83 10.55
N ARG A 155 -14.85 -6.62 10.47
CA ARG A 155 -14.27 -6.06 9.24
C ARG A 155 -12.77 -5.91 9.33
N ILE A 156 -12.09 -6.21 8.23
CA ILE A 156 -10.71 -5.77 7.99
C ILE A 156 -10.74 -4.64 6.98
N LEU A 157 -9.97 -3.60 7.27
CA LEU A 157 -9.84 -2.43 6.42
C LEU A 157 -8.37 -2.18 6.12
N LEU A 158 -8.13 -1.59 4.94
CA LEU A 158 -6.84 -1.06 4.53
C LEU A 158 -7.06 0.35 3.98
N GLU A 159 -6.28 1.32 4.44
CA GLU A 159 -6.22 2.65 3.84
C GLU A 159 -4.83 2.84 3.26
N VAL A 160 -4.75 3.28 2.00
CA VAL A 160 -3.49 3.47 1.29
C VAL A 160 -3.48 4.80 0.57
N ASN A 161 -2.30 5.42 0.56
CA ASN A 161 -2.04 6.63 -0.18
C ASN A 161 -0.58 6.70 -0.64
N GLN A 162 -0.30 7.56 -1.60
CA GLN A 162 1.05 7.86 -2.05
C GLN A 162 1.20 9.36 -2.32
N PRO A 163 2.39 9.93 -2.12
CA PRO A 163 2.58 11.36 -2.27
C PRO A 163 2.57 11.78 -3.74
N TRP A 164 2.17 13.03 -4.01
CA TRP A 164 2.21 13.69 -5.32
C TRP A 164 1.38 13.02 -6.44
N ASP A 165 0.29 12.33 -6.09
CA ASP A 165 -0.55 11.55 -7.02
C ASP A 165 -1.59 12.41 -7.76
N PHE A 166 -1.16 13.43 -8.52
CA PHE A 166 -2.10 14.30 -9.26
C PHE A 166 -2.76 13.59 -10.45
N ASN A 167 -3.97 14.02 -10.80
CA ASN A 167 -4.62 13.64 -12.06
C ASN A 167 -5.44 14.80 -12.66
N LYS A 168 -6.22 14.51 -13.71
CA LYS A 168 -7.04 15.52 -14.40
C LYS A 168 -8.10 16.19 -13.52
N TYR A 169 -8.55 15.52 -12.46
CA TYR A 169 -9.55 16.04 -11.52
C TYR A 169 -8.94 16.60 -10.24
N TRP A 170 -7.93 15.92 -9.70
CA TRP A 170 -7.14 16.31 -8.54
C TRP A 170 -5.89 17.02 -9.02
N THR A 171 -6.07 18.29 -9.37
CA THR A 171 -5.00 19.17 -9.87
C THR A 171 -4.30 19.87 -8.70
N ASN A 172 -3.10 20.39 -8.93
CA ASN A 172 -2.36 21.22 -7.97
C ASN A 172 -3.08 22.53 -7.58
N SER A 173 -4.06 22.96 -8.38
CA SER A 173 -4.86 24.16 -8.16
C SER A 173 -6.16 23.93 -7.36
N LYS A 174 -6.57 22.68 -7.14
CA LYS A 174 -7.87 22.37 -6.52
C LYS A 174 -7.98 22.85 -5.07
N TYR A 175 -6.88 22.74 -4.31
CA TYR A 175 -6.74 23.30 -2.96
C TYR A 175 -5.43 24.08 -2.89
N ILE A 176 -5.41 25.26 -3.50
CA ILE A 176 -4.18 26.04 -3.72
C ILE A 176 -3.52 26.49 -2.41
N ASP A 177 -4.27 26.65 -1.32
CA ASP A 177 -3.73 27.11 -0.04
C ASP A 177 -3.47 25.95 0.94
N ASN A 178 -3.80 24.71 0.56
CA ASN A 178 -3.65 23.55 1.44
C ASN A 178 -2.37 22.77 1.12
N LEU A 179 -1.37 22.90 1.99
CA LEU A 179 -0.08 22.22 1.84
C LEU A 179 -0.19 20.70 1.99
N GLN A 180 -1.08 20.21 2.86
CA GLN A 180 -1.28 18.77 3.08
C GLN A 180 -1.83 18.11 1.82
N TYR A 181 -2.81 18.76 1.18
CA TYR A 181 -3.31 18.35 -0.12
C TYR A 181 -2.20 18.34 -1.17
N LYS A 182 -1.43 19.42 -1.31
CA LYS A 182 -0.39 19.48 -2.36
C LYS A 182 0.65 18.38 -2.26
N ARG A 183 0.88 17.84 -1.05
CA ARG A 183 1.79 16.72 -0.78
C ARG A 183 1.19 15.36 -1.13
N SER A 184 -0.13 15.22 -1.05
CA SER A 184 -0.86 13.97 -1.35
C SER A 184 -1.39 13.95 -2.79
N ALA A 185 -2.14 14.99 -3.17
CA ALA A 185 -2.97 15.13 -4.35
C ALA A 185 -4.26 14.30 -4.30
N GLN A 186 -4.40 13.24 -5.11
CA GLN A 186 -5.53 12.33 -4.97
C GLN A 186 -5.65 11.83 -3.52
N PRO A 187 -6.88 11.66 -3.00
CA PRO A 187 -7.10 11.16 -1.65
C PRO A 187 -6.70 9.70 -1.52
N SER A 188 -6.46 9.29 -0.27
CA SER A 188 -6.28 7.89 0.11
C SER A 188 -7.47 7.03 -0.31
N VAL A 189 -7.22 5.75 -0.61
CA VAL A 189 -8.28 4.77 -0.91
C VAL A 189 -8.46 3.84 0.28
N ILE A 190 -9.72 3.61 0.66
CA ILE A 190 -10.09 2.68 1.72
C ILE A 190 -10.65 1.42 1.07
N TYR A 191 -10.06 0.28 1.40
CA TYR A 191 -10.54 -1.04 1.08
C TYR A 191 -11.12 -1.71 2.33
N SER A 192 -12.10 -2.57 2.17
CA SER A 192 -12.69 -3.34 3.27
C SER A 192 -13.18 -4.71 2.83
N VAL A 193 -13.24 -5.62 3.78
CA VAL A 193 -13.95 -6.91 3.68
C VAL A 193 -14.56 -7.29 5.02
N THR A 194 -15.68 -8.01 4.98
CA THR A 194 -16.30 -8.60 6.17
C THR A 194 -15.86 -10.06 6.29
N VAL A 195 -15.44 -10.44 7.49
CA VAL A 195 -15.03 -11.80 7.85
C VAL A 195 -16.12 -12.42 8.70
N ASN A 196 -16.62 -13.60 8.31
CA ASN A 196 -17.79 -14.24 8.93
C ASN A 196 -17.67 -15.78 9.13
N THR A 197 -16.48 -16.39 8.93
CA THR A 197 -16.16 -17.85 9.01
C THR A 197 -16.57 -18.74 7.84
N ASP A 198 -17.33 -18.23 6.87
CA ASP A 198 -17.85 -19.07 5.80
C ASP A 198 -16.80 -19.43 4.73
N GLU A 199 -15.75 -18.62 4.61
CA GLU A 199 -14.78 -18.71 3.52
C GLU A 199 -13.35 -18.85 4.06
N SER A 200 -12.52 -19.61 3.34
CA SER A 200 -11.08 -19.68 3.65
C SER A 200 -10.30 -18.52 3.04
N GLU A 201 -10.88 -17.81 2.08
CA GLU A 201 -10.26 -16.72 1.34
C GLU A 201 -11.22 -15.55 1.22
N TYR A 202 -10.72 -14.33 1.37
CA TYR A 202 -11.52 -13.11 1.21
C TYR A 202 -10.73 -12.05 0.43
N PHE A 203 -11.43 -11.14 -0.26
CA PHE A 203 -10.80 -10.04 -0.98
C PHE A 203 -11.27 -8.70 -0.43
N LEU A 204 -10.31 -7.82 -0.14
CA LEU A 204 -10.60 -6.44 0.21
C LEU A 204 -10.91 -5.65 -1.06
N ASN A 205 -12.05 -4.98 -1.06
CA ASN A 205 -12.54 -4.18 -2.19
C ASN A 205 -12.60 -2.70 -1.81
N PRO A 206 -12.37 -1.77 -2.75
CA PRO A 206 -12.42 -0.34 -2.46
C PRO A 206 -13.86 0.06 -2.10
N ILE A 207 -14.03 0.71 -0.95
CA ILE A 207 -15.33 1.16 -0.43
C ILE A 207 -15.47 2.69 -0.43
N GLY A 208 -14.38 3.41 -0.61
CA GLY A 208 -14.38 4.87 -0.62
C GLY A 208 -12.98 5.45 -0.51
N HIS A 209 -12.92 6.77 -0.32
CA HIS A 209 -11.69 7.52 -0.17
C HIS A 209 -11.75 8.42 1.07
N GLY A 210 -10.57 8.78 1.58
CA GLY A 210 -10.42 9.67 2.72
C GLY A 210 -10.61 11.13 2.35
N ASP A 211 -10.54 12.01 3.35
CA ASP A 211 -10.59 13.45 3.12
C ASP A 211 -9.31 13.94 2.41
N PRO A 212 -9.42 14.60 1.24
CA PRO A 212 -8.26 14.95 0.41
C PRO A 212 -7.30 15.93 1.08
N ILE A 213 -7.75 16.65 2.10
CA ILE A 213 -6.94 17.63 2.83
C ILE A 213 -6.62 17.17 4.26
N GLY A 214 -7.22 16.06 4.68
CA GLY A 214 -6.95 15.39 5.95
C GLY A 214 -7.60 16.02 7.17
N GLU A 215 -8.69 16.76 6.98
CA GLU A 215 -9.37 17.47 8.09
C GLU A 215 -10.34 16.60 8.89
N ASN A 216 -10.79 15.48 8.34
CA ASN A 216 -11.79 14.63 8.97
C ASN A 216 -11.68 13.15 8.56
N GLY A 217 -12.37 12.29 9.31
CA GLY A 217 -12.46 10.85 9.09
C GLY A 217 -13.69 10.38 8.34
N LYS A 218 -14.28 11.20 7.46
CA LYS A 218 -15.45 10.78 6.67
C LYS A 218 -15.03 9.83 5.56
N LEU A 219 -15.87 8.83 5.29
CA LEU A 219 -15.74 7.96 4.13
C LEU A 219 -16.51 8.57 2.95
N TYR A 220 -15.82 8.87 1.86
CA TYR A 220 -16.43 9.36 0.63
C TYR A 220 -16.52 8.21 -0.38
N THR A 221 -17.72 7.79 -0.74
CA THR A 221 -17.93 6.57 -1.55
C THR A 221 -17.77 6.79 -3.06
N ASN A 222 -17.69 8.04 -3.53
CA ASN A 222 -17.51 8.33 -4.95
C ASN A 222 -16.05 8.19 -5.39
N LEU A 223 -15.74 7.10 -6.09
CA LEU A 223 -14.40 6.79 -6.60
C LEU A 223 -14.18 7.19 -8.08
N SER A 224 -15.15 7.86 -8.72
CA SER A 224 -15.13 8.13 -10.18
C SER A 224 -13.96 9.00 -10.61
N ASN A 225 -13.45 9.83 -9.70
CA ASN A 225 -12.40 10.81 -9.97
C ASN A 225 -11.00 10.31 -9.58
N LEU A 226 -10.89 9.08 -9.09
CA LEU A 226 -9.62 8.45 -8.76
C LEU A 226 -9.07 7.69 -9.97
N THR A 227 -7.76 7.74 -10.14
CA THR A 227 -7.03 7.01 -11.18
C THR A 227 -6.02 6.07 -10.53
N THR A 228 -4.76 6.49 -10.45
CA THR A 228 -3.59 5.75 -9.98
C THR A 228 -3.69 5.34 -8.51
N SER A 229 -4.35 6.14 -7.67
CA SER A 229 -4.62 5.79 -6.27
C SER A 229 -5.35 4.44 -6.08
N LYS A 230 -6.21 4.02 -7.02
CA LYS A 230 -6.88 2.69 -6.99
C LYS A 230 -6.00 1.56 -7.49
N GLU A 231 -4.90 1.89 -8.15
CA GLU A 231 -3.98 0.97 -8.83
C GLU A 231 -2.69 0.77 -8.03
N ILE A 232 -2.64 1.27 -6.78
CA ILE A 232 -1.50 1.07 -5.88
C ILE A 232 -1.37 -0.42 -5.54
N PHE A 233 -2.47 -1.08 -5.20
CA PHE A 233 -2.53 -2.53 -5.01
C PHE A 233 -3.38 -3.16 -6.11
N LYS A 234 -2.85 -4.21 -6.73
CA LYS A 234 -3.59 -5.03 -7.70
C LYS A 234 -4.64 -5.89 -7.00
N SER A 235 -4.28 -6.45 -5.85
CA SER A 235 -5.19 -7.23 -5.02
C SER A 235 -4.70 -7.26 -3.58
N ILE A 236 -5.65 -7.31 -2.66
CA ILE A 236 -5.42 -7.52 -1.23
C ILE A 236 -6.29 -8.70 -0.82
N LYS A 237 -5.66 -9.83 -0.49
CA LYS A 237 -6.35 -11.10 -0.22
C LYS A 237 -6.06 -11.56 1.20
N LEU A 238 -7.10 -11.96 1.90
CA LEU A 238 -6.99 -12.65 3.19
C LEU A 238 -7.08 -14.15 2.95
N ASN A 239 -6.24 -14.93 3.62
CA ASN A 239 -6.39 -16.38 3.70
C ASN A 239 -6.25 -16.86 5.14
N TYR A 240 -7.12 -17.77 5.53
CA TYR A 240 -7.00 -18.49 6.80
C TYR A 240 -6.06 -19.67 6.66
N SER A 241 -5.03 -19.72 7.51
CA SER A 241 -4.21 -20.91 7.69
C SER A 241 -5.09 -21.99 8.32
N LYS A 242 -5.33 -23.08 7.60
CA LYS A 242 -5.99 -24.28 8.14
C LYS A 242 -5.12 -24.98 9.19
#